data_AF-A0A646M6Y2-F1
#
_entry.id   AF-A0A646M6Y2-F1
#
_cell.length_a   1.000
_cell.length_b   1.000
_cell.length_c   1.000
_cell.angle_alpha   90.00
_cell.angle_beta   90.00
_cell.angle_gamma   90.00
#
_symmetry.space_group_name_H-M   'P 1'
#
loop_
_entity.id
_entity.type
_entity.pdbx_description
1 polymer ?
#
loop_
_entity_poly.entity_id
_entity_poly.type
_entity_poly.pdbx_seq_one_letter_code
_entity_poly.pdbx_strand_id
1 'polypeptide(L)'
;MKLKTVTIDGKVYAEVDGDKPIYIHDDGKEMPHDAPHSVATIARLNNEAKTHREAKEAAEKALKAFEGIEDPVAAKKALQTIQNLDDKKLVDAGEVEKVKAEAIKAV
;
A
#
# COMPACT_ATOMS: atom_id res chain seq x y z
N MET A 1 31.67 5.60 12.72
CA MET A 1 31.82 4.86 14.00
C MET A 1 33.13 4.08 14.01
N LYS A 2 33.85 4.08 15.14
CA LYS A 2 35.07 3.29 15.37
C LYS A 2 34.96 2.55 16.71
N LEU A 3 35.41 1.30 16.76
CA LEU A 3 35.44 0.54 18.02
C LEU A 3 36.37 1.23 19.02
N LYS A 4 35.90 1.45 20.24
CA LYS A 4 36.74 1.95 21.34
C LYS A 4 37.61 0.82 21.85
N THR A 5 38.91 1.05 21.95
CA THR A 5 39.88 0.02 22.34
C THR A 5 40.85 0.51 23.40
N VAL A 6 41.34 -0.44 24.20
CA VAL A 6 42.38 -0.24 25.21
C VAL A 6 43.52 -1.22 24.96
N THR A 7 44.77 -0.78 25.22
CA THR A 7 45.94 -1.66 25.13
C THR A 7 46.42 -2.08 26.51
N ILE A 8 46.52 -3.38 26.76
CA ILE A 8 46.99 -3.97 28.01
C ILE A 8 48.06 -5.02 27.66
N ASP A 9 49.26 -4.89 28.22
CA ASP A 9 50.40 -5.79 27.97
C ASP A 9 50.69 -6.04 26.48
N GLY A 10 50.60 -4.97 25.66
CA GLY A 10 50.85 -5.02 24.22
C GLY A 10 49.73 -5.67 23.39
N LYS A 11 48.61 -6.06 24.00
CA LYS A 11 47.42 -6.58 23.31
C LYS A 11 46.30 -5.53 23.30
N VAL A 12 45.56 -5.47 22.19
CA VAL A 12 44.43 -4.55 22.02
C VAL A 12 43.13 -5.28 22.37
N TYR A 13 42.34 -4.66 23.25
CA TYR A 13 41.05 -5.15 23.72
C TYR A 13 39.96 -4.12 23.39
N ALA A 14 38.73 -4.60 23.19
CA ALA A 14 37.57 -3.71 23.08
C ALA A 14 37.16 -3.22 24.47
N GLU A 15 36.80 -1.94 24.59
CA GLU A 15 36.05 -1.48 25.75
C GLU A 15 34.59 -1.91 25.61
N VAL A 16 34.01 -2.38 26.71
CA VAL A 16 32.63 -2.88 26.76
C VAL A 16 31.85 -2.19 27.87
N ASP A 17 30.55 -2.00 27.64
CA ASP A 17 29.56 -1.68 28.67
C ASP A 17 28.68 -2.92 28.84
N GLY A 18 28.84 -3.62 29.96
CA GLY A 18 28.31 -4.96 30.14
C GLY A 18 28.89 -5.94 29.13
N ASP A 19 28.03 -6.50 28.28
CA ASP A 19 28.37 -7.43 27.20
C ASP A 19 28.48 -6.75 25.82
N LYS A 20 28.33 -5.42 25.75
CA LYS A 20 28.25 -4.67 24.49
C LYS A 20 29.54 -3.88 24.22
N PRO A 21 30.17 -4.03 23.05
CA PRO A 21 31.32 -3.22 22.67
C PRO A 21 30.94 -1.75 22.48
N ILE A 22 31.77 -0.84 22.99
CA ILE A 22 31.57 0.60 22.88
C ILE A 22 32.14 1.10 21.56
N TYR A 23 31.36 1.89 20.81
CA TYR A 23 31.80 2.58 19.60
C TYR A 23 31.81 4.09 19.80
N ILE A 24 32.83 4.73 19.24
CA ILE A 24 32.93 6.19 19.12
C ILE A 24 32.28 6.59 17.80
N HIS A 25 31.21 7.37 17.88
CA HIS A 25 30.50 7.91 16.73
C HIS A 25 31.24 9.10 16.12
N ASP A 26 30.82 9.52 14.94
CA ASP A 26 31.49 10.59 14.20
C ASP A 26 31.34 11.97 14.89
N ASP A 27 30.37 12.08 15.81
CA ASP A 27 30.17 13.23 16.72
C ASP A 27 30.99 13.13 18.02
N GLY A 28 31.85 12.11 18.15
CA GLY A 28 32.68 11.86 19.32
C GLY A 28 31.97 11.18 20.48
N LYS A 29 30.66 10.90 20.39
CA LYS A 29 29.93 10.21 21.46
C LYS A 29 30.28 8.73 21.51
N GLU A 30 30.41 8.23 22.73
CA GLU A 30 30.58 6.81 23.01
C GLU A 30 29.22 6.17 23.24
N MET A 31 28.95 5.06 22.56
CA MET A 31 27.69 4.33 22.74
C MET A 31 27.92 2.81 22.63
N PRO A 32 27.34 2.01 23.54
CA PRO A 32 27.38 0.56 23.40
C PRO A 32 26.59 0.10 22.17
N HIS A 33 27.20 -0.78 21.38
CA HIS A 33 26.57 -1.35 20.20
C HIS A 33 25.84 -2.66 20.53
N ASP A 34 24.51 -2.63 20.39
CA ASP A 34 23.66 -3.81 20.50
C ASP A 34 23.47 -4.47 19.12
N ALA A 35 24.34 -5.43 18.81
CA ALA A 35 24.29 -6.16 17.54
C ALA A 35 23.00 -6.99 17.37
N PRO A 36 22.53 -7.77 18.36
CA PRO A 36 21.25 -8.49 18.25
C PRO A 36 20.07 -7.57 17.96
N HIS A 37 19.94 -6.45 18.67
CA HIS A 37 18.88 -5.48 18.43
C HIS A 37 18.97 -4.84 17.04
N SER A 38 20.20 -4.54 16.57
CA SER A 38 20.43 -4.00 15.24
C SER A 38 19.97 -4.97 14.15
N VAL A 39 20.32 -6.26 14.27
CA VAL A 39 19.86 -7.31 13.33
C VAL A 39 18.33 -7.44 13.34
N ALA A 40 17.71 -7.43 14.52
CA ALA A 40 16.25 -7.47 14.64
C ALA A 40 15.58 -6.26 13.98
N THR A 41 16.16 -5.06 14.14
CA THR A 41 15.69 -3.83 13.50
C THR A 41 15.81 -3.90 11.98
N ILE A 42 16.94 -4.38 11.46
CA ILE A 42 17.14 -4.58 10.01
C ILE A 42 16.10 -5.55 9.43
N ALA A 43 15.87 -6.68 10.11
CA ALA A 43 14.87 -7.65 9.67
C ALA A 43 13.46 -7.04 9.62
N ARG A 44 13.08 -6.26 10.65
CA ARG A 44 11.80 -5.55 10.68
C ARG A 44 11.66 -4.56 9.52
N LEU A 45 12.67 -3.71 9.29
CA LEU A 45 12.65 -2.72 8.20
C LEU A 45 12.59 -3.37 6.82
N ASN A 46 13.30 -4.49 6.61
CA ASN A 46 13.24 -5.22 5.36
C ASN A 46 11.85 -5.82 5.10
N ASN A 47 11.20 -6.35 6.13
CA ASN A 47 9.82 -6.84 6.03
C ASN A 47 8.85 -5.70 5.70
N GLU A 48 9.00 -4.55 6.35
CA GLU A 48 8.20 -3.36 6.06
C GLU A 48 8.39 -2.89 4.60
N ALA A 49 9.63 -2.79 4.13
CA ALA A 49 9.94 -2.43 2.75
C ALA A 49 9.33 -3.42 1.74
N LYS A 50 9.35 -4.72 2.06
CA LYS A 50 8.66 -5.74 1.27
C LYS A 50 7.15 -5.48 1.20
N THR A 51 6.50 -5.20 2.34
CA THR A 51 5.05 -4.92 2.36
C THR A 51 4.68 -3.67 1.55
N HIS A 52 5.52 -2.63 1.60
CA HIS A 52 5.31 -1.42 0.79
C HIS A 52 5.43 -1.71 -0.70
N ARG A 53 6.41 -2.55 -1.11
CA ARG A 53 6.54 -2.97 -2.51
C ARG A 53 5.34 -3.77 -2.99
N GLU A 54 4.91 -4.76 -2.21
CA GLU A 54 3.74 -5.59 -2.55
C GLU A 54 2.45 -4.75 -2.64
N ALA A 55 2.26 -3.80 -1.71
CA ALA A 55 1.12 -2.88 -1.76
C ALA A 55 1.16 -1.98 -2.99
N LYS A 56 2.35 -1.47 -3.37
CA LYS A 56 2.55 -0.68 -4.59
C LYS A 56 2.21 -1.50 -5.84
N GLU A 57 2.76 -2.71 -5.97
CA GLU A 57 2.50 -3.60 -7.11
C GLU A 57 0.99 -3.95 -7.21
N ALA A 58 0.33 -4.19 -6.09
CA ALA A 58 -1.11 -4.44 -6.05
C ALA A 58 -1.92 -3.20 -6.50
N ALA A 59 -1.54 -2.00 -6.04
CA ALA A 59 -2.18 -0.75 -6.42
C ALA A 59 -1.98 -0.44 -7.93
N GLU A 60 -0.77 -0.61 -8.45
CA GLU A 60 -0.47 -0.43 -9.88
C GLU A 60 -1.25 -1.43 -10.74
N LYS A 61 -1.34 -2.69 -10.31
CA LYS A 61 -2.16 -3.71 -11.00
C LYS A 61 -3.65 -3.35 -10.99
N ALA A 62 -4.17 -2.85 -9.87
CA ALA A 62 -5.56 -2.40 -9.79
C ALA A 62 -5.82 -1.18 -10.67
N LEU A 63 -4.88 -0.23 -10.71
CA LEU A 63 -4.98 0.97 -11.54
C LEU A 63 -4.95 0.63 -13.05
N LYS A 64 -4.20 -0.40 -13.44
CA LYS A 64 -4.12 -0.86 -14.82
C LYS A 64 -5.48 -1.22 -15.44
N ALA A 65 -6.44 -1.70 -14.63
CA ALA A 65 -7.79 -1.98 -15.09
C ALA A 65 -8.56 -0.73 -15.59
N PHE A 66 -8.04 0.46 -15.29
CA PHE A 66 -8.60 1.76 -15.70
C PHE A 66 -7.77 2.44 -16.80
N GLU A 67 -6.77 1.76 -17.40
CA GLU A 67 -6.03 2.29 -18.55
C GLU A 67 -6.99 2.70 -19.68
N GLY A 68 -6.80 3.89 -20.24
CA GLY A 68 -7.66 4.47 -21.28
C GLY A 68 -8.86 5.29 -20.74
N ILE A 69 -9.07 5.35 -19.43
CA ILE A 69 -10.04 6.27 -18.82
C ILE A 69 -9.32 7.54 -18.37
N GLU A 70 -9.40 8.60 -19.19
CA GLU A 70 -8.77 9.89 -18.89
C GLU A 70 -9.59 10.75 -17.91
N ASP A 71 -10.92 10.64 -17.96
CA ASP A 71 -11.83 11.33 -17.04
C ASP A 71 -12.74 10.31 -16.31
N PRO A 72 -12.42 9.95 -15.06
CA PRO A 72 -13.23 9.00 -14.30
C PRO A 72 -14.61 9.55 -13.93
N VAL A 73 -14.82 10.86 -13.91
CA VAL A 73 -16.13 11.48 -13.65
C VAL A 73 -17.01 11.34 -14.87
N ALA A 74 -16.49 11.64 -16.06
CA ALA A 74 -17.20 11.43 -17.31
C ALA A 74 -17.54 9.94 -17.53
N ALA A 75 -16.61 9.03 -17.24
CA ALA A 75 -16.86 7.59 -17.32
C ALA A 75 -18.00 7.16 -16.38
N LYS A 76 -18.01 7.62 -15.12
CA LYS A 76 -19.12 7.35 -14.19
C LYS A 76 -20.45 7.92 -14.68
N LYS A 77 -20.44 9.13 -15.25
CA LYS A 77 -21.64 9.77 -15.79
C LYS A 77 -22.19 9.01 -17.01
N ALA A 78 -21.31 8.51 -17.88
CA ALA A 78 -21.69 7.69 -19.02
C ALA A 78 -22.37 6.39 -18.56
N LEU A 79 -21.79 5.69 -17.57
CA LEU A 79 -22.39 4.49 -16.97
C LEU A 79 -23.78 4.78 -16.37
N GLN A 80 -23.92 5.87 -15.60
CA GLN A 80 -25.23 6.29 -15.07
C GLN A 80 -26.24 6.61 -16.17
N THR A 81 -25.80 7.23 -17.26
CA THR A 81 -26.68 7.57 -18.39
C THR A 81 -27.17 6.31 -19.09
N ILE A 82 -26.30 5.31 -19.29
CA ILE A 82 -26.68 4.01 -19.88
C ILE A 82 -27.68 3.29 -18.98
N GLN A 83 -27.44 3.25 -17.66
CA GLN A 83 -28.37 2.64 -16.72
C GLN A 83 -29.77 3.29 -16.80
N ASN A 84 -29.83 4.62 -16.81
CA ASN A 84 -31.10 5.34 -16.92
C ASN A 84 -31.83 5.07 -18.25
N LEU A 85 -31.11 4.78 -19.34
CA LEU A 85 -31.73 4.42 -20.62
C LEU A 85 -32.37 3.03 -20.58
N ASP A 86 -31.72 2.06 -19.94
CA ASP A 86 -32.30 0.72 -19.76
C ASP A 86 -33.51 0.76 -18.83
N ASP A 87 -33.45 1.53 -17.75
CA ASP A 87 -34.60 1.76 -16.86
C ASP A 87 -35.78 2.36 -17.62
N LYS A 88 -35.54 3.37 -18.46
CA LYS A 88 -36.58 3.99 -19.29
C LYS A 88 -37.20 2.98 -20.26
N LYS A 89 -36.40 2.14 -20.94
CA LYS A 89 -36.93 1.11 -21.85
C LYS A 89 -37.85 0.13 -21.14
N LEU A 90 -37.52 -0.26 -19.91
CA LEU A 90 -38.37 -1.16 -19.11
C LEU A 90 -39.71 -0.52 -18.75
N VAL A 91 -39.69 0.77 -18.41
CA VAL A 91 -40.92 1.55 -18.16
C VAL A 91 -41.77 1.65 -19.43
N ASP A 92 -41.17 2.06 -20.55
CA ASP A 92 -41.86 2.18 -21.83
C ASP A 92 -42.46 0.83 -22.28
N ALA A 93 -41.74 -0.28 -22.09
CA ALA A 93 -42.25 -1.62 -22.38
C ALA A 93 -43.46 -2.00 -21.52
N GLY A 94 -43.42 -1.71 -20.21
CA GLY A 94 -44.54 -1.95 -19.30
C GLY A 94 -45.76 -1.08 -19.61
N GLU A 95 -45.57 0.16 -20.04
CA GLU A 95 -46.66 1.02 -20.52
C GLU A 95 -47.30 0.49 -21.80
N VAL A 96 -46.49 0.01 -22.75
CA VAL A 96 -47.01 -0.62 -23.98
C VAL A 96 -47.84 -1.88 -23.67
N GLU A 97 -47.41 -2.71 -22.72
CA GLU A 97 -48.20 -3.86 -22.29
C GLU A 97 -49.53 -3.45 -21.63
N LYS A 98 -49.53 -2.40 -20.80
CA LYS A 98 -50.76 -1.85 -20.22
C LYS A 98 -51.72 -1.36 -21.29
N VAL A 99 -51.24 -0.58 -22.27
CA VAL A 99 -52.07 -0.08 -23.38
C VAL A 99 -52.66 -1.23 -24.19
N LYS A 100 -51.87 -2.28 -24.49
CA LYS A 100 -52.37 -3.48 -25.16
C LYS A 100 -53.45 -4.19 -24.33
N ALA A 101 -53.24 -4.33 -23.02
CA ALA A 101 -54.21 -4.96 -22.13
C ALA A 101 -55.52 -4.16 -22.02
N GLU A 102 -55.44 -2.83 -21.96
CA GLU A 102 -56.61 -1.94 -21.96
C GLU A 102 -57.36 -1.98 -23.29
N ALA A 103 -56.65 -2.01 -24.43
CA ALA A 103 -57.25 -2.16 -25.75
C ALA A 103 -57.99 -3.49 -25.92
N ILE A 104 -57.46 -4.59 -25.37
CA ILE A 104 -58.14 -5.91 -25.37
C ILE A 104 -59.39 -5.89 -24.49
N LYS A 105 -59.38 -5.20 -23.35
CA LYS A 105 -60.56 -5.07 -22.46
C LYS A 105 -61.68 -4.23 -23.07
N ALA A 106 -61.38 -3.40 -24.07
CA ALA A 106 -62.32 -2.49 -24.71
C ALA A 106 -63.05 -3.09 -25.93
N VAL A 107 -62.77 -4.35 -26.27
CA VAL A 107 -63.39 -5.11 -27.38
C VAL A 107 -64.33 -6.20 -26.85
#